data_AF-A0A6C0F738-F1
#
_entry.id   AF-A0A6C0F738-F1
#
_cell.length_a   1.000
_cell.length_b   1.000
_cell.length_c   1.000
_cell.angle_alpha   90.00
_cell.angle_beta   90.00
_cell.angle_gamma   90.00
#
_symmetry.space_group_name_H-M   'P 1'
#
loop_
_entity.id
_entity.type
_entity.pdbx_description
1 polymer ?
#
loop_
_entity_poly.entity_id
_entity_poly.type
_entity_poly.pdbx_seq_one_letter_code
_entity_poly.pdbx_strand_id
1 'polypeptide(L)'
;MPETCGGRRYTRRYLRAHGIGKLKKGELHGYHAKSSKTSRRKSLRKTVRSVGALSTFRKLNALAVYTKNSAPGKSKTIKADRNWVKKTFMK
;
A
#
# COMPACT_ATOMS: atom_id res chain seq x y z
N MET A 1 18.30 -9.29 -35.19
CA MET A 1 18.06 -9.00 -33.76
C MET A 1 16.82 -8.14 -33.66
N PRO A 2 15.63 -8.62 -33.26
CA PRO A 2 14.49 -7.73 -33.04
C PRO A 2 14.47 -7.25 -31.59
N GLU A 3 14.52 -5.93 -31.43
CA GLU A 3 14.33 -5.23 -30.18
C GLU A 3 12.86 -5.30 -29.74
N THR A 4 12.56 -6.04 -28.68
CA THR A 4 11.21 -6.01 -28.07
C THR A 4 11.21 -5.15 -26.81
N CYS A 5 11.40 -3.84 -26.97
CA CYS A 5 11.09 -2.84 -25.93
C CYS A 5 9.66 -2.29 -26.12
N GLY A 6 8.68 -3.19 -26.26
CA GLY A 6 7.26 -2.85 -26.46
C GLY A 6 6.42 -3.05 -25.21
N GLY A 7 6.39 -2.08 -24.31
CA GLY A 7 5.51 -2.11 -23.14
C GLY A 7 4.03 -2.14 -23.56
N ARG A 8 3.28 -3.18 -23.17
CA ARG A 8 1.83 -3.29 -23.42
C ARG A 8 1.10 -2.08 -22.83
N ARG A 9 0.56 -1.21 -23.70
CA ARG A 9 -0.27 -0.08 -23.28
C ARG A 9 -1.67 -0.59 -22.91
N TYR A 10 -1.95 -0.70 -21.62
CA TYR A 10 -3.30 -1.03 -21.15
C TYR A 10 -4.26 0.13 -21.43
N THR A 11 -5.45 -0.19 -21.94
CA THR A 11 -6.49 0.81 -22.17
C THR A 11 -6.99 1.38 -20.84
N ARG A 12 -7.46 2.63 -20.85
CA ARG A 12 -8.03 3.29 -19.65
C ARG A 12 -9.21 2.48 -19.08
N ARG A 13 -9.95 1.78 -19.93
CA ARG A 13 -11.03 0.85 -19.56
C ARG A 13 -10.49 -0.39 -18.84
N TYR A 14 -9.42 -1.01 -19.34
CA TYR A 14 -8.78 -2.15 -18.69
C TYR A 14 -8.26 -1.81 -17.29
N LEU A 15 -7.59 -0.65 -17.14
CA LEU A 15 -7.07 -0.19 -15.86
C LEU A 15 -8.18 0.12 -14.85
N ARG A 16 -9.34 0.62 -15.29
CA ARG A 16 -10.49 0.81 -14.41
C ARG A 16 -11.11 -0.52 -13.96
N ALA A 17 -11.17 -1.51 -14.85
CA ALA A 17 -11.72 -2.83 -14.55
C ALA A 17 -10.81 -3.68 -13.65
N HIS A 18 -9.48 -3.64 -13.88
CA HIS A 18 -8.53 -4.51 -13.19
C HIS A 18 -7.74 -3.82 -12.06
N GLY A 19 -7.75 -2.48 -12.00
CA GLY A 19 -7.18 -1.69 -10.91
C GLY A 19 -5.79 -2.14 -10.44
N ILE A 20 -5.46 -1.84 -9.19
CA ILE A 20 -4.25 -2.37 -8.52
C ILE A 20 -4.56 -3.74 -7.86
N GLY A 21 -5.76 -4.29 -8.10
CA GLY A 21 -6.31 -5.41 -7.34
C GLY A 21 -6.74 -5.03 -5.91
N LYS A 22 -7.50 -5.93 -5.26
CA LYS A 22 -7.83 -5.80 -3.84
C LYS A 22 -6.62 -6.23 -3.01
N LEU A 23 -6.37 -5.56 -1.89
CA LEU A 23 -5.38 -6.03 -0.93
C LEU A 23 -5.81 -7.41 -0.43
N LYS A 24 -4.94 -8.43 -0.55
CA LYS A 24 -5.26 -9.77 -0.05
C LYS A 24 -5.50 -9.71 1.46
N LYS A 25 -6.53 -10.41 1.92
CA LYS A 25 -6.94 -10.44 3.33
C LYS A 25 -5.76 -10.95 4.17
N GLY A 26 -5.37 -10.19 5.20
CA GLY A 26 -4.29 -10.57 6.12
C GLY A 26 -2.90 -9.96 5.85
N GLU A 27 -2.64 -9.37 4.67
CA GLU A 27 -1.29 -8.91 4.32
C GLU A 27 -0.75 -7.71 5.12
N LEU A 28 -1.60 -7.02 5.87
CA LEU A 28 -1.21 -5.98 6.84
C LEU A 28 -1.65 -6.35 8.27
N HIS A 29 -1.84 -7.65 8.55
CA HIS A 29 -2.13 -8.20 9.88
C HIS A 29 -3.24 -7.46 10.64
N GLY A 30 -4.36 -7.19 9.95
CA GLY A 30 -5.52 -6.48 10.54
C GLY A 30 -5.39 -4.95 10.58
N TYR A 31 -4.56 -4.35 9.74
CA TYR A 31 -4.50 -2.89 9.60
C TYR A 31 -5.82 -2.31 9.06
N HIS A 32 -6.39 -1.37 9.80
CA HIS A 32 -7.54 -0.57 9.37
C HIS A 32 -7.27 0.92 9.58
N ALA A 33 -7.42 1.72 8.53
CA ALA A 33 -7.16 3.17 8.59
C ALA A 33 -8.06 3.92 9.60
N LYS A 34 -9.24 3.37 9.93
CA LYS A 34 -10.18 3.92 10.93
C LYS A 34 -9.79 3.62 12.37
N SER A 35 -8.93 2.62 12.62
CA SER A 35 -8.52 2.26 13.99
C SER A 35 -7.62 3.32 14.60
N SER A 36 -7.47 3.30 15.93
CA SER A 36 -6.56 4.20 16.65
C SER A 36 -5.11 4.07 16.17
N LYS A 37 -4.33 5.16 16.30
CA LYS A 37 -2.92 5.22 15.90
C LYS A 37 -2.07 4.10 16.53
N THR A 38 -2.31 3.80 17.80
CA THR A 38 -1.62 2.75 18.54
C THR A 38 -1.91 1.36 17.96
N SER A 39 -3.18 1.06 17.70
CA SER A 39 -3.61 -0.21 17.07
C SER A 39 -3.01 -0.37 15.68
N ARG A 40 -3.08 0.65 14.83
CA ARG A 40 -2.49 0.63 13.48
C ARG A 40 -0.99 0.34 13.51
N ARG A 41 -0.23 1.04 14.37
CA ARG A 41 1.22 0.82 14.50
C ARG A 41 1.55 -0.55 15.11
N LYS A 42 0.70 -1.12 15.96
CA LYS A 42 0.86 -2.50 16.47
C LYS A 42 0.75 -3.51 15.33
N SER A 43 -0.27 -3.40 14.48
CA SER A 43 -0.42 -4.27 13.30
C SER A 43 0.72 -4.11 12.30
N LEU A 44 1.18 -2.88 12.07
CA LEU A 44 2.31 -2.62 11.18
C LEU A 44 3.62 -3.21 11.71
N ARG A 45 3.89 -3.14 13.03
CA ARG A 45 5.04 -3.83 13.62
C ARG A 45 5.03 -5.33 13.35
N LYS A 46 3.87 -5.97 13.50
CA LYS A 46 3.70 -7.40 13.19
C LYS A 46 3.95 -7.68 11.71
N THR A 47 3.42 -6.83 10.82
CA THR A 47 3.59 -7.00 9.37
C THR A 47 5.04 -6.84 8.95
N VAL A 48 5.74 -5.82 9.47
CA VAL A 48 7.16 -5.59 9.18
C VAL A 48 8.00 -6.78 9.62
N ARG A 49 7.71 -7.39 10.78
CA ARG A 49 8.41 -8.60 11.25
C ARG A 49 8.16 -9.82 10.37
N SER A 50 6.99 -9.92 9.74
CA SER A 50 6.62 -11.09 8.94
C SER A 50 7.03 -11.00 7.47
N VAL A 51 6.91 -9.81 6.85
CA VAL A 51 7.07 -9.63 5.39
C VAL A 51 8.21 -8.65 5.05
N GLY A 52 8.75 -7.95 6.04
CA GLY A 52 9.81 -6.96 5.86
C GLY A 52 9.30 -5.52 5.68
N ALA A 53 10.21 -4.57 5.98
CA ALA A 53 9.91 -3.14 6.00
C ALA A 53 9.59 -2.59 4.60
N LEU A 54 10.39 -2.96 3.58
CA LEU A 54 10.22 -2.49 2.21
C LEU A 54 8.88 -2.95 1.60
N SER A 55 8.53 -4.22 1.79
CA SER A 55 7.26 -4.78 1.32
C SER A 55 6.08 -4.07 1.99
N THR A 56 6.13 -3.89 3.30
CA THR A 56 5.11 -3.16 4.07
C THR A 56 4.95 -1.72 3.59
N PHE A 57 6.06 -1.01 3.35
CA PHE A 57 6.06 0.35 2.83
C PHE A 57 5.39 0.45 1.45
N ARG A 58 5.75 -0.45 0.52
CA ARG A 58 5.17 -0.49 -0.84
C ARG A 58 3.66 -0.73 -0.80
N LYS A 59 3.20 -1.67 0.04
CA LYS A 59 1.76 -1.95 0.25
C LYS A 59 1.00 -0.76 0.81
N LEU A 60 1.53 -0.09 1.83
CA LEU A 60 0.92 1.12 2.37
C LEU A 60 0.88 2.25 1.33
N ASN A 61 1.92 2.40 0.51
CA ASN A 61 1.91 3.41 -0.55
C ASN A 61 0.86 3.12 -1.62
N ALA A 62 0.75 1.86 -2.07
CA ALA A 62 -0.30 1.44 -3.00
C ALA A 62 -1.70 1.73 -2.44
N LEU A 63 -1.93 1.40 -1.16
CA LEU A 63 -3.20 1.67 -0.49
C LEU A 63 -3.50 3.17 -0.40
N ALA A 64 -2.50 3.99 -0.04
CA ALA A 64 -2.64 5.44 0.02
C ALA A 64 -3.01 6.07 -1.33
N VAL A 65 -2.40 5.57 -2.42
CA VAL A 65 -2.68 6.02 -3.79
C VAL A 65 -4.07 5.57 -4.23
N TYR A 66 -4.44 4.32 -3.92
CA TYR A 66 -5.75 3.78 -4.26
C TYR A 66 -6.89 4.58 -3.61
N THR A 67 -6.73 4.94 -2.33
CA THR A 67 -7.77 5.69 -1.59
C THR A 67 -7.67 7.20 -1.76
N LYS A 68 -6.74 7.73 -2.56
CA LYS A 68 -6.48 9.19 -2.64
C LYS A 68 -7.70 9.98 -3.13
N ASN A 69 -8.44 9.41 -4.08
CA ASN A 69 -9.61 10.05 -4.69
C ASN A 69 -10.93 9.62 -4.02
N SER A 70 -11.04 8.36 -3.59
CA SER A 70 -12.29 7.82 -3.03
C SER A 70 -12.46 8.10 -1.53
N ALA A 71 -11.36 8.23 -0.77
CA ALA A 71 -11.40 8.45 0.67
C ALA A 71 -10.16 9.25 1.13
N PRO A 72 -10.10 10.57 0.86
CA PRO A 72 -8.91 11.38 1.09
C PRO A 72 -8.47 11.41 2.56
N GLY A 73 -9.42 11.38 3.52
CA GLY A 73 -9.11 11.29 4.95
C GLY A 73 -8.33 10.01 5.30
N LYS A 74 -8.76 8.85 4.77
CA LYS A 74 -8.03 7.58 4.96
C LYS A 74 -6.66 7.64 4.29
N SER A 75 -6.57 8.21 3.09
CA SER A 75 -5.29 8.37 2.38
C SER A 75 -4.27 9.15 3.21
N LYS A 76 -4.67 10.25 3.86
CA LYS A 76 -3.79 11.02 4.76
C LYS A 76 -3.27 10.16 5.92
N THR A 77 -4.14 9.41 6.58
CA THR A 77 -3.75 8.49 7.66
C THR A 77 -2.76 7.42 7.20
N ILE A 78 -3.02 6.79 6.06
CA ILE A 78 -2.16 5.74 5.49
C ILE A 78 -0.81 6.33 5.10
N LYS A 79 -0.76 7.54 4.52
CA LYS A 79 0.50 8.24 4.22
C LYS A 79 1.32 8.51 5.48
N ALA A 80 0.68 8.94 6.56
CA ALA A 80 1.35 9.16 7.83
C ALA A 80 1.94 7.86 8.41
N ASP A 81 1.19 6.78 8.36
CA ASP A 81 1.66 5.46 8.81
C ASP A 81 2.79 4.92 7.91
N ARG A 82 2.71 5.14 6.59
CA ARG A 82 3.77 4.81 5.62
C ARG A 82 5.08 5.55 5.93
N ASN A 83 5.01 6.85 6.20
CA ASN A 83 6.18 7.65 6.56
C ASN A 83 6.78 7.21 7.91
N TRP A 84 5.92 6.82 8.86
CA TRP A 84 6.38 6.23 10.12
C TRP A 84 7.13 4.91 9.89
N VAL A 85 6.61 4.00 9.05
CA VAL A 85 7.32 2.75 8.71
C VAL A 85 8.70 3.04 8.10
N LYS A 86 8.79 3.99 7.15
CA LYS A 86 10.05 4.42 6.56
C LYS A 86 11.04 4.89 7.63
N LYS A 87 10.62 5.85 8.47
CA LYS A 87 11.49 6.44 9.51
C LYS A 87 11.93 5.42 10.57
N THR A 88 11.08 4.43 10.89
CA THR A 88 11.34 3.49 11.99
C THR A 88 12.11 2.25 11.57
N PHE A 89 11.86 1.70 10.37
CA PHE A 89 12.38 0.38 9.97
C PHE A 89 13.24 0.39 8.72
N MET A 90 13.33 1.51 7.99
CA MET A 90 14.13 1.64 6.78
C MET A 90 15.23 2.66 7.05
N LYS A 91 16.29 2.22 7.71
CA LYS A 91 17.55 2.94 7.87
C LYS A 91 18.60 2.29 7.00
#